data_AF-A0A3S4HSQ9-F1
#
_entry.id   AF-A0A3S4HSQ9-F1
#
_cell.length_a   1.000
_cell.length_b   1.000
_cell.length_c   1.000
_cell.angle_alpha   90.00
_cell.angle_beta   90.00
_cell.angle_gamma   90.00
#
_symmetry.space_group_name_H-M   'P 1'
#
loop_
_entity.id
_entity.type
_entity.pdbx_description
1 polymer ?
#
loop_
_entity_poly.entity_id
_entity_poly.type
_entity_poly.pdbx_seq_one_letter_code
_entity_poly.pdbx_strand_id
1 'polypeptide(L)'
;MLEILYQDPWLVAVNKPAGWLVHRSWLDRDEKVVVMQTVRDQIGQHVFTAHRLDRPTSGVLLMGLSSEAGRRLAQQFRAAPHP
;
A
#
# COMPACT_ATOMS: atom_id res chain seq x y z
N MET A 1 -13.58 0.69 -4.00
CA MET A 1 -13.19 1.54 -2.87
C MET A 1 -12.61 0.64 -1.80
N LEU A 2 -11.51 1.04 -1.16
CA LEU A 2 -10.90 0.30 -0.06
C LEU A 2 -11.27 0.95 1.28
N GLU A 3 -11.34 0.14 2.33
CA GLU A 3 -11.52 0.63 3.69
C GLU A 3 -10.24 1.33 4.15
N ILE A 4 -10.35 2.63 4.47
CA ILE A 4 -9.29 3.41 5.09
C ILE A 4 -9.42 3.25 6.60
N LEU A 5 -8.41 2.64 7.22
CA LEU A 5 -8.36 2.41 8.66
C LEU A 5 -7.83 3.65 9.39
N TYR A 6 -6.93 4.40 8.74
CA TYR A 6 -6.32 5.60 9.26
C TYR A 6 -5.74 6.46 8.14
N GLN A 7 -5.81 7.78 8.29
CA GLN A 7 -5.19 8.75 7.40
C GLN A 7 -4.79 10.00 8.18
N ASP A 8 -3.56 10.47 7.96
CA ASP A 8 -3.06 11.73 8.48
C ASP A 8 -2.31 12.49 7.37
N PRO A 9 -1.64 13.63 7.65
CA PRO A 9 -0.90 14.36 6.61
C PRO A 9 0.27 13.62 5.97
N TRP A 10 0.76 12.52 6.56
CA TRP A 10 2.00 11.83 6.18
C TRP A 10 1.77 10.44 5.60
N LEU A 11 0.74 9.73 6.05
CA LEU A 11 0.49 8.34 5.68
C LEU A 11 -0.99 7.98 5.62
N VAL A 12 -1.27 6.85 4.98
CA VAL A 12 -2.58 6.21 4.94
C VAL A 12 -2.42 4.70 5.20
N ALA A 13 -3.32 4.16 6.03
CA ALA A 13 -3.44 2.73 6.28
C ALA A 13 -4.77 2.23 5.72
N VAL A 14 -4.73 1.17 4.93
CA VAL A 14 -5.93 0.55 4.36
C VAL A 14 -6.00 -0.93 4.69
N ASN A 15 -7.22 -1.46 4.76
CA ASN A 15 -7.45 -2.89 4.84
C ASN A 15 -7.39 -3.50 3.43
N LYS A 16 -6.28 -4.18 3.10
CA LYS A 16 -6.13 -4.87 1.82
C LYS A 16 -6.89 -6.20 1.87
N PRO A 17 -7.86 -6.45 0.97
CA PRO A 17 -8.46 -7.76 0.83
C PRO A 17 -7.48 -8.77 0.21
N ALA A 18 -7.69 -10.05 0.51
CA ALA A 18 -7.02 -11.14 -0.20
C ALA A 18 -7.42 -11.14 -1.69
N GLY A 19 -6.51 -11.60 -2.55
CA GLY A 19 -6.70 -11.64 -4.01
C GLY A 19 -6.27 -10.38 -4.75
N TRP A 20 -6.07 -9.25 -4.06
CA TRP A 20 -5.67 -7.98 -4.69
C TRP A 20 -4.16 -7.79 -4.75
N LEU A 21 -3.70 -7.23 -5.87
CA LEU A 21 -2.30 -6.83 -6.07
C LEU A 21 -2.00 -5.49 -5.41
N VAL A 22 -0.83 -5.39 -4.76
CA VAL A 22 -0.31 -4.12 -4.24
C VAL A 22 0.24 -3.23 -5.37
N HIS A 23 1.03 -3.82 -6.26
CA HIS A 23 1.55 -3.22 -7.49
C HIS A 23 1.31 -4.14 -8.67
N ARG A 24 1.25 -3.58 -9.88
CA ARG A 24 1.22 -4.36 -11.12
C ARG A 24 2.51 -5.17 -11.24
N SER A 25 2.38 -6.46 -11.52
CA SER A 25 3.48 -7.30 -12.01
C SER A 25 3.44 -7.34 -13.53
N TRP A 26 4.59 -7.57 -14.17
CA TRP A 26 4.68 -7.79 -15.62
C TRP A 26 3.84 -8.98 -16.10
N LEU A 27 3.61 -9.97 -15.22
CA LEU A 27 2.79 -11.14 -15.50
C LEU A 27 1.28 -10.86 -15.49
N ASP A 28 0.84 -9.79 -14.82
CA ASP A 28 -0.57 -9.55 -14.50
C ASP A 28 -1.09 -8.28 -15.21
N ARG A 29 -0.83 -8.16 -16.52
CA ARG A 29 -1.23 -6.97 -17.31
C ARG A 29 -2.74 -6.74 -17.36
N ASP A 30 -3.53 -7.80 -17.21
CA ASP A 30 -5.00 -7.76 -17.27
C ASP A 30 -5.67 -7.54 -15.91
N GLU A 31 -4.89 -7.39 -14.83
CA GLU A 31 -5.45 -7.25 -13.49
C GLU A 31 -6.11 -5.86 -13.32
N LYS A 32 -7.41 -5.88 -13.09
CA LYS A 32 -8.24 -4.66 -13.07
C LYS A 32 -8.10 -3.85 -11.79
N VAL A 33 -7.55 -4.43 -10.72
CA VAL A 33 -7.61 -3.83 -9.38
C VAL A 33 -6.26 -3.90 -8.66
N VAL A 34 -5.71 -2.71 -8.39
CA VAL A 34 -4.40 -2.52 -7.77
C VAL A 34 -4.56 -1.54 -6.62
N VAL A 35 -4.15 -1.94 -5.41
CA VAL A 35 -4.34 -1.18 -4.17
C VAL A 35 -3.82 0.24 -4.29
N MET A 36 -2.57 0.40 -4.75
CA MET A 36 -1.93 1.71 -4.96
C MET A 36 -2.79 2.66 -5.81
N GLN A 37 -3.32 2.16 -6.93
CA GLN A 37 -4.15 2.95 -7.83
C GLN A 37 -5.50 3.27 -7.17
N THR A 38 -6.14 2.28 -6.56
CA THR A 38 -7.42 2.46 -5.88
C THR A 38 -7.33 3.48 -4.75
N VAL A 39 -6.29 3.42 -3.92
CA VAL A 39 -6.12 4.39 -2.82
C VAL A 39 -5.81 5.77 -3.38
N ARG A 40 -4.88 5.89 -4.33
CA ARG A 40 -4.56 7.18 -4.98
C ARG A 40 -5.81 7.85 -5.52
N ASP A 41 -6.62 7.11 -6.27
CA ASP A 41 -7.82 7.64 -6.91
C ASP A 41 -8.90 7.97 -5.86
N GLN A 42 -8.98 7.22 -4.75
CA GLN A 42 -9.92 7.45 -3.64
C GLN A 42 -9.58 8.68 -2.80
N ILE A 43 -8.30 8.97 -2.57
CA ILE A 43 -7.86 10.13 -1.75
C ILE A 43 -7.46 11.34 -2.60
N GLY A 44 -7.40 11.20 -3.93
CA GLY A 44 -7.00 12.26 -4.85
C GLY A 44 -5.51 12.64 -4.76
N GLN A 45 -4.66 11.78 -4.20
CA GLN A 45 -3.24 12.08 -3.92
C GLN A 45 -2.35 10.87 -4.19
N HIS A 46 -1.13 11.11 -4.71
CA HIS A 46 -0.14 10.06 -4.93
C HIS A 46 0.27 9.36 -3.62
N VAL A 47 0.42 8.04 -3.68
CA VAL A 47 0.82 7.21 -2.53
C VAL A 47 2.13 6.47 -2.83
N PHE A 48 2.89 6.19 -1.79
CA PHE A 48 4.19 5.53 -1.85
C PHE A 48 4.19 4.31 -0.93
N THR A 49 4.43 3.13 -1.45
CA THR A 49 4.42 1.88 -0.68
C THR A 49 5.59 1.81 0.30
N ALA A 50 5.27 1.44 1.54
CA ALA A 50 6.25 1.14 2.56
C ALA A 50 6.68 -0.34 2.54
N HIS A 51 5.73 -1.23 2.28
CA HIS A 51 5.91 -2.68 2.22
C HIS A 51 4.89 -3.28 1.24
N ARG A 52 4.95 -4.60 1.02
CA ARG A 52 3.94 -5.33 0.25
C ARG A 52 3.34 -6.46 1.08
N LEU A 53 2.09 -6.75 0.78
CA LEU A 53 1.43 -7.99 1.15
C LEU A 53 1.26 -8.79 -0.14
N ASP A 54 1.50 -10.09 -0.08
CA ASP A 54 1.31 -10.94 -1.26
C ASP A 54 -0.16 -11.02 -1.66
N ARG A 55 -0.39 -11.43 -2.91
CA ARG A 55 -1.74 -11.49 -3.48
C ARG A 55 -2.74 -12.24 -2.58
N PRO A 56 -2.47 -13.45 -2.07
CA PRO A 56 -3.44 -14.16 -1.21
C PRO A 56 -3.55 -13.58 0.20
N THR A 57 -2.67 -12.67 0.61
CA THR A 57 -2.62 -12.14 1.97
C THR A 57 -3.60 -10.98 2.12
N SER A 58 -4.45 -11.01 3.15
CA SER A 58 -5.22 -9.84 3.60
C SER A 58 -4.52 -9.14 4.76
N GLY A 59 -4.85 -7.88 5.01
CA GLY A 59 -4.38 -7.16 6.19
C GLY A 59 -4.05 -5.70 5.93
N VAL A 60 -3.45 -5.07 6.95
CA VAL A 60 -3.11 -3.65 6.91
C VAL A 60 -1.96 -3.40 5.93
N LEU A 61 -2.19 -2.51 4.97
CA LEU A 61 -1.14 -1.98 4.11
C LEU A 61 -0.92 -0.49 4.40
N LEU A 62 0.31 -0.14 4.76
CA LEU A 62 0.72 1.23 5.02
C LEU A 62 1.38 1.86 3.79
N MET A 63 0.98 3.09 3.47
CA MET A 63 1.54 3.89 2.39
C MET A 63 1.84 5.31 2.87
N GLY A 64 2.97 5.87 2.42
CA GLY A 64 3.30 7.27 2.62
C GLY A 64 2.58 8.17 1.61
N LEU A 65 2.28 9.40 2.02
CA LEU A 65 1.64 10.44 1.21
C LEU A 65 2.64 11.41 0.55
N SER A 66 3.94 11.19 0.81
CA SER A 66 5.07 11.83 0.14
C SER A 66 6.20 10.81 -0.09
N SER A 67 7.11 11.11 -1.00
CA SER A 67 8.28 10.26 -1.26
C SER A 67 9.17 10.10 -0.01
N GLU A 68 9.29 11.17 0.78
CA GLU A 68 10.02 11.15 2.03
C GLU A 68 9.35 10.24 3.08
N ALA A 69 8.03 10.39 3.29
CA ALA A 69 7.29 9.56 4.21
C ALA A 69 7.35 8.08 3.80
N GLY A 70 7.13 7.77 2.52
CA GLY A 70 7.26 6.42 1.98
C GLY A 70 8.64 5.82 2.21
N ARG A 71 9.71 6.59 1.99
CA ARG A 71 11.08 6.15 2.25
C ARG A 71 11.32 5.83 3.73
N ARG A 72 10.88 6.72 4.64
CA ARG A 72 11.02 6.52 6.09
C ARG A 72 10.27 5.29 6.57
N LEU A 73 9.03 5.09 6.09
CA LEU A 73 8.26 3.90 6.40
C LEU A 73 8.94 2.63 5.88
N ALA A 74 9.40 2.62 4.63
CA ALA A 74 10.11 1.46 4.06
C ALA A 74 11.40 1.13 4.81
N GLN A 75 12.09 2.12 5.39
CA GLN A 75 13.24 1.87 6.27
C GLN A 75 12.83 1.16 7.56
N GLN A 76 11.72 1.56 8.19
CA GLN A 76 11.23 0.91 9.41
C GLN A 76 10.83 -0.56 9.17
N PHE A 77 10.18 -0.86 8.05
CA PHE A 77 9.85 -2.24 7.69
C PHE A 77 11.07 -3.12 7.37
N ARG A 78 12.19 -2.53 6.93
CA ARG A 78 13.47 -3.24 6.73
C ARG A 78 14.27 -3.40 8.03
N ALA A 79 14.16 -2.44 8.94
CA ALA A 79 14.92 -2.40 10.19
C ALA A 79 14.29 -3.23 11.31
N ALA A 80 13.04 -3.68 11.16
CA ALA A 80 12.43 -4.61 12.09
C ALA A 80 13.22 -5.93 12.09
N PRO A 81 13.89 -6.31 13.19
CA PRO A 81 14.42 -7.67 13.33
C PRO A 81 13.23 -8.61 13.22
N HIS A 82 13.34 -9.66 12.41
CA HIS A 82 12.41 -10.78 12.49
C HIS A 82 12.50 -11.34 13.93
N PRO A 83 11.39 -11.40 14.69
CA PRO A 83 11.35 -12.22 15.89
C PRO A 83 11.49 -13.71 15.53
#